data_AF-A0A2E1ZFW2-F1
#
_entry.id   AF-A0A2E1ZFW2-F1
#
_cell.length_a   1.000
_cell.length_b   1.000
_cell.length_c   1.000
_cell.angle_alpha   90.00
_cell.angle_beta   90.00
_cell.angle_gamma   90.00
#
_symmetry.space_group_name_H-M   'P 1'
#
loop_
_entity.id
_entity.type
_entity.pdbx_description
1 polymer ?
#
loop_
_entity_poly.entity_id
_entity_poly.type
_entity_poly.pdbx_seq_one_letter_code
_entity_poly.pdbx_strand_id
1 'polypeptide(L)'
;MKKPLSILFLALIAQFSIFATNHIINTQGMTFSPSALTISMGDSVTFNNTGGYHNVNGTQATYPNNPASFSNPTGVSAGWSYVYVFTSSGIYNYQCDPHLPGMVGTITVTDCNGIVNGTALIDTCGVCHQAYIYNFITHQVNFVDNANNLIAGVDYNPSTETVVFANDSINPYWNNCASNTIYDIVSNSNDHTILKTAIDACSLDGVLAGPGPFTLFAPTDAAFNNLPAGTVTALLNDIPALTQILQHHVVGDSVMSTMLSNNQIVTTLLGTNITVTITANGVYIDNAMVTMVDLVADNGVVHVIDAVLIPSTSSNSIYDIVSNSSSHTILKTAIDACSLDGVLAGPGPFTLFAPTDAAFNALPAGTITALLNDIPQLTDILKHHVVADSVMSTMLSNNQVVTTLLGADVTVTISNGMVYIDNAMVIFADLVADNGVVHVIDAVLLPNNTSIIDNTIMIESNRYLYSVNILGDRVSKYIRDQIIFDIYKDGSVIKRFNR
;
A
#
# COMPACT_ATOMS: atom_id res chain seq x y z
N MET A 1 -29.84 -9.90 -1.74
CA MET A 1 -29.04 -11.11 -2.01
C MET A 1 -27.62 -10.68 -2.33
N LYS A 2 -26.69 -10.84 -1.38
CA LYS A 2 -25.27 -10.50 -1.55
C LYS A 2 -24.61 -11.59 -2.40
N LYS A 3 -23.94 -11.22 -3.50
CA LYS A 3 -23.10 -12.14 -4.29
C LYS A 3 -21.87 -12.51 -3.46
N PRO A 4 -21.45 -13.79 -3.37
CA PRO A 4 -20.23 -14.16 -2.67
C PRO A 4 -19.02 -13.77 -3.54
N LEU A 5 -18.07 -13.10 -2.91
CA LEU A 5 -16.75 -12.79 -3.44
C LEU A 5 -15.99 -14.13 -3.55
N SER A 6 -15.63 -14.55 -4.76
CA SER A 6 -14.78 -15.74 -4.95
C SER A 6 -13.37 -15.44 -4.45
N ILE A 7 -12.96 -16.19 -3.44
CA ILE A 7 -11.61 -16.20 -2.88
C ILE A 7 -10.71 -16.89 -3.92
N LEU A 8 -9.80 -16.12 -4.51
CA LEU A 8 -8.77 -16.64 -5.41
C LEU A 8 -7.75 -17.40 -4.54
N PHE A 9 -7.76 -18.73 -4.63
CA PHE A 9 -6.75 -19.60 -4.02
C PHE A 9 -5.44 -19.38 -4.79
N LEU A 10 -4.50 -18.63 -4.21
CA LEU A 10 -3.14 -18.52 -4.75
C LEU A 10 -2.40 -19.80 -4.36
N ALA A 11 -2.26 -20.71 -5.32
CA ALA A 11 -1.48 -21.92 -5.15
C ALA A 11 0.01 -21.55 -5.02
N LEU A 12 0.68 -22.27 -4.12
CA LEU A 12 2.12 -22.22 -3.83
C LEU A 12 2.95 -22.17 -5.14
N ILE A 13 3.54 -21.01 -5.43
CA ILE A 13 4.38 -20.81 -6.61
C ILE A 13 5.73 -21.46 -6.32
N ALA A 14 6.02 -22.57 -7.02
CA ALA A 14 7.36 -23.13 -7.09
C ALA A 14 8.33 -22.08 -7.64
N GLN A 15 9.54 -22.04 -7.09
CA GLN A 15 10.62 -21.13 -7.51
C GLN A 15 10.85 -21.30 -9.03
N PHE A 16 10.46 -20.30 -9.83
CA PHE A 16 10.68 -20.31 -11.27
C PHE A 16 11.80 -19.33 -11.64
N SER A 17 12.69 -19.81 -12.52
CA SER A 17 13.83 -19.08 -13.05
C SER A 17 13.45 -17.80 -13.81
N ILE A 18 14.39 -16.87 -13.84
CA ILE A 18 14.41 -15.52 -14.43
C ILE A 18 14.16 -15.46 -15.97
N PHE A 19 13.77 -16.56 -16.60
CA PHE A 19 13.56 -16.69 -18.05
C PHE A 19 12.12 -17.07 -18.45
N ALA A 20 11.22 -17.32 -17.49
CA ALA A 20 9.85 -17.70 -17.79
C ALA A 20 9.05 -16.54 -18.41
N THR A 21 8.66 -16.69 -19.66
CA THR A 21 7.83 -15.72 -20.40
C THR A 21 6.36 -16.09 -20.28
N ASN A 22 5.48 -15.10 -20.11
CA ASN A 22 4.04 -15.32 -20.21
C ASN A 22 3.56 -15.04 -21.64
N HIS A 23 2.90 -16.03 -22.24
CA HIS A 23 2.31 -15.96 -23.56
C HIS A 23 0.79 -15.83 -23.46
N ILE A 24 0.15 -15.24 -24.48
CA ILE A 24 -1.29 -15.02 -24.47
C ILE A 24 -1.95 -15.76 -25.64
N ILE A 25 -2.97 -16.55 -25.34
CA ILE A 25 -3.87 -17.16 -26.31
C ILE A 25 -5.27 -16.59 -26.10
N ASN A 26 -5.78 -15.85 -27.07
CA ASN A 26 -7.14 -15.33 -27.02
C ASN A 26 -8.13 -16.34 -27.60
N THR A 27 -9.26 -16.51 -26.93
CA THR A 27 -10.39 -17.31 -27.40
C THR A 27 -11.50 -16.39 -27.88
N GLN A 28 -11.81 -16.42 -29.17
CA GLN A 28 -12.89 -15.65 -29.76
C GLN A 28 -13.48 -16.41 -30.95
N GLY A 29 -14.81 -16.38 -31.09
CA GLY A 29 -15.49 -17.05 -32.20
C GLY A 29 -15.30 -18.56 -32.12
N MET A 30 -14.71 -19.19 -33.15
CA MET A 30 -14.44 -20.63 -33.17
C MET A 30 -12.93 -20.94 -33.13
N THR A 31 -12.11 -20.00 -32.63
CA THR A 31 -10.65 -20.07 -32.77
C THR A 31 -9.91 -19.72 -31.49
N PHE A 32 -8.82 -20.46 -31.27
CA PHE A 32 -7.72 -20.04 -30.40
C PHE A 32 -6.73 -19.22 -31.22
N SER A 33 -6.29 -18.06 -30.72
CA SER A 33 -5.35 -17.18 -31.42
C SER A 33 -4.17 -16.80 -30.52
N PRO A 34 -2.94 -17.28 -30.80
CA PRO A 34 -2.63 -18.26 -31.86
C PRO A 34 -3.21 -19.65 -31.55
N SER A 35 -3.45 -20.46 -32.58
CA SER A 35 -3.91 -21.85 -32.42
C SER A 35 -2.74 -22.84 -32.24
N ALA A 36 -1.53 -22.43 -32.60
CA ALA A 36 -0.29 -23.16 -32.37
C ALA A 36 0.73 -22.21 -31.75
N LEU A 37 1.35 -22.64 -30.65
CA LEU A 37 2.34 -21.85 -29.93
C LEU A 37 3.55 -22.75 -29.60
N THR A 38 4.77 -22.23 -29.75
CA THR A 38 5.99 -22.90 -29.27
C THR A 38 6.56 -22.06 -28.13
N ILE A 39 6.82 -22.68 -26.98
CA ILE A 39 7.28 -22.02 -25.76
C ILE A 39 8.41 -22.83 -25.12
N SER A 40 9.16 -22.20 -24.22
CA SER A 40 10.18 -22.87 -23.43
C SER A 40 9.59 -23.48 -22.16
N MET A 41 10.18 -24.56 -21.67
CA MET A 41 9.84 -25.11 -20.36
C MET A 41 9.99 -24.03 -19.27
N GLY A 42 8.99 -23.91 -18.40
CA GLY A 42 8.87 -22.87 -17.38
C GLY A 42 8.01 -21.67 -17.79
N ASP A 43 7.74 -21.49 -19.09
CA ASP A 43 6.85 -20.44 -19.57
C ASP A 43 5.39 -20.68 -19.13
N SER A 44 4.63 -19.59 -19.00
CA SER A 44 3.19 -19.65 -18.74
C SER A 44 2.38 -19.27 -19.98
N VAL A 45 1.18 -19.82 -20.11
CA VAL A 45 0.20 -19.40 -21.11
C VAL A 45 -1.05 -18.91 -20.41
N THR A 46 -1.39 -17.67 -20.69
CA THR A 46 -2.66 -17.03 -20.34
C THR A 46 -3.67 -17.24 -21.46
N PHE A 47 -4.69 -18.05 -21.19
CA PHE A 47 -5.85 -18.21 -22.05
C PHE A 47 -6.89 -17.16 -21.66
N ASN A 48 -7.24 -16.27 -22.60
CA ASN A 48 -8.15 -15.15 -22.35
C ASN A 48 -9.40 -15.26 -23.22
N ASN A 49 -10.57 -15.35 -22.61
CA ASN A 49 -11.84 -15.40 -23.34
C ASN A 49 -12.46 -14.03 -23.52
N THR A 50 -12.36 -13.50 -24.74
CA THR A 50 -12.85 -12.17 -25.10
C THR A 50 -14.29 -12.17 -25.62
N GLY A 51 -14.91 -13.32 -25.83
CA GLY A 51 -16.29 -13.41 -26.35
C GLY A 51 -16.78 -14.84 -26.54
N GLY A 52 -18.04 -15.11 -26.19
CA GLY A 52 -18.66 -16.44 -26.36
C GLY A 52 -18.53 -17.37 -25.14
N TYR A 53 -19.02 -18.61 -25.29
CA TYR A 53 -18.96 -19.66 -24.27
C TYR A 53 -17.81 -20.61 -24.56
N HIS A 54 -16.67 -20.39 -23.92
CA HIS A 54 -15.45 -21.14 -24.19
C HIS A 54 -14.87 -21.75 -22.92
N ASN A 55 -14.08 -22.80 -23.15
CA ASN A 55 -13.17 -23.38 -22.17
C ASN A 55 -11.91 -23.86 -22.90
N VAL A 56 -10.92 -24.23 -22.11
CA VAL A 56 -9.69 -24.89 -22.53
C VAL A 56 -9.66 -26.23 -21.80
N ASN A 57 -9.60 -27.31 -22.56
CA ASN A 57 -9.46 -28.66 -22.05
C ASN A 57 -8.28 -29.36 -22.73
N GLY A 58 -7.15 -29.40 -22.03
CA GLY A 58 -5.96 -30.18 -22.37
C GLY A 58 -5.69 -31.30 -21.37
N THR A 59 -6.74 -31.85 -20.74
CA THR A 59 -6.59 -32.94 -19.76
C THR A 59 -6.12 -34.23 -20.43
N GLN A 60 -5.38 -35.07 -19.72
CA GLN A 60 -4.95 -36.38 -20.20
C GLN A 60 -6.10 -37.37 -20.40
N ALA A 61 -7.27 -37.11 -19.79
CA ALA A 61 -8.49 -37.85 -20.11
C ALA A 61 -8.95 -37.61 -21.56
N THR A 62 -8.77 -36.39 -22.06
CA THR A 62 -9.09 -36.01 -23.45
C THR A 62 -7.91 -36.25 -24.40
N TYR A 63 -6.69 -35.94 -23.96
CA TYR A 63 -5.45 -36.09 -24.72
C TYR A 63 -4.43 -36.94 -23.93
N PRO A 64 -4.49 -38.28 -24.00
CA PRO A 64 -3.65 -39.17 -23.18
C PRO A 64 -2.13 -38.97 -23.34
N ASN A 65 -1.70 -38.40 -24.47
CA ASN A 65 -0.29 -38.15 -24.77
C ASN A 65 0.22 -36.79 -24.28
N ASN A 66 -0.64 -35.93 -23.70
CA ASN A 66 -0.17 -34.67 -23.13
C ASN A 66 0.76 -34.96 -21.94
N PRO A 67 1.88 -34.23 -21.79
CA PRO A 67 2.79 -34.46 -20.66
C PRO A 67 2.16 -34.16 -19.29
N ALA A 68 1.22 -33.20 -19.22
CA ALA A 68 0.44 -32.91 -18.02
C ALA A 68 -0.97 -32.41 -18.38
N SER A 69 -1.91 -32.57 -17.45
CA SER A 69 -3.29 -32.10 -17.61
C SER A 69 -3.44 -30.62 -17.24
N PHE A 70 -4.16 -29.87 -18.06
CA PHE A 70 -4.57 -28.49 -17.79
C PHE A 70 -5.97 -28.24 -18.34
N SER A 71 -6.80 -27.53 -17.58
CA SER A 71 -8.13 -27.14 -18.04
C SER A 71 -8.77 -26.07 -17.14
N ASN A 72 -9.81 -25.43 -17.67
CA ASN A 72 -10.78 -24.67 -16.89
C ASN A 72 -12.20 -25.24 -17.07
N PRO A 73 -13.15 -24.86 -16.19
CA PRO A 73 -14.52 -25.38 -16.25
C PRO A 73 -15.21 -25.14 -17.61
N THR A 74 -16.05 -26.08 -18.03
CA THR A 74 -16.86 -25.99 -19.26
C THR A 74 -18.04 -25.03 -19.10
N GLY A 75 -18.45 -24.35 -20.18
CA GLY A 75 -19.69 -23.57 -20.22
C GLY A 75 -19.61 -22.17 -19.59
N VAL A 76 -18.41 -21.60 -19.47
CA VAL A 76 -18.19 -20.28 -18.87
C VAL A 76 -18.30 -19.19 -19.95
N SER A 77 -19.11 -18.16 -19.69
CA SER A 77 -19.26 -17.00 -20.59
C SER A 77 -17.99 -16.15 -20.62
N ALA A 78 -17.84 -15.30 -21.64
CA ALA A 78 -16.73 -14.35 -21.81
C ALA A 78 -16.35 -13.55 -20.56
N GLY A 79 -15.09 -13.11 -20.50
CA GLY A 79 -14.54 -12.32 -19.40
C GLY A 79 -13.71 -13.10 -18.38
N TRP A 80 -13.24 -14.30 -18.74
CA TRP A 80 -12.34 -15.09 -17.89
C TRP A 80 -10.93 -15.13 -18.45
N SER A 81 -9.97 -15.29 -17.55
CA SER A 81 -8.57 -15.56 -17.82
C SER A 81 -8.13 -16.81 -17.05
N TYR A 82 -7.44 -17.72 -17.72
CA TYR A 82 -6.88 -18.94 -17.13
C TYR A 82 -5.39 -19.02 -17.46
N VAL A 83 -4.56 -19.16 -16.44
CA VAL A 83 -3.10 -19.23 -16.60
C VAL A 83 -2.62 -20.62 -16.23
N TYR A 84 -1.74 -21.19 -17.05
CA TYR A 84 -1.07 -22.45 -16.76
C TYR A 84 0.43 -22.35 -17.04
N VAL A 85 1.26 -22.90 -16.17
CA VAL A 85 2.72 -22.94 -16.30
C VAL A 85 3.14 -24.30 -16.83
N PHE A 86 3.92 -24.34 -17.91
CA PHE A 86 4.32 -25.57 -18.59
C PHE A 86 5.70 -26.02 -18.13
N THR A 87 5.75 -26.99 -17.22
CA THR A 87 6.99 -27.44 -16.58
C THR A 87 7.60 -28.71 -17.18
N SER A 88 6.96 -29.30 -18.19
CA SER A 88 7.48 -30.48 -18.89
C SER A 88 7.56 -30.20 -20.38
N SER A 89 8.65 -30.62 -21.01
CA SER A 89 8.76 -30.57 -22.47
C SER A 89 7.80 -31.58 -23.11
N GLY A 90 7.25 -31.23 -24.28
CA GLY A 90 6.41 -32.10 -25.08
C GLY A 90 5.31 -31.34 -25.81
N ILE A 91 4.38 -32.06 -26.41
CA ILE A 91 3.27 -31.50 -27.17
C ILE A 91 1.99 -31.57 -26.33
N TYR A 92 1.40 -30.41 -26.07
CA TYR A 92 0.15 -30.24 -25.34
C TYR A 92 -0.95 -29.86 -26.31
N ASN A 93 -1.85 -30.80 -26.58
CA ASN A 93 -3.05 -30.55 -27.37
C ASN A 93 -4.21 -30.15 -26.44
N TYR A 94 -5.07 -29.26 -26.92
CA TYR A 94 -6.25 -28.84 -26.17
C TYR A 94 -7.40 -28.48 -27.11
N GLN A 95 -8.60 -28.49 -26.55
CA GLN A 95 -9.83 -28.16 -27.25
C GLN A 95 -10.74 -27.25 -26.43
N CYS A 96 -11.72 -26.66 -27.10
CA CYS A 96 -12.92 -26.12 -26.47
C CYS A 96 -14.04 -27.15 -26.58
N ASP A 97 -14.48 -27.73 -25.46
CA ASP A 97 -15.46 -28.83 -25.45
C ASP A 97 -16.82 -28.45 -26.07
N PRO A 98 -17.38 -27.24 -25.83
CA PRO A 98 -18.62 -26.81 -26.48
C PRO A 98 -18.54 -26.67 -28.01
N HIS A 99 -17.35 -26.58 -28.59
CA HIS A 99 -17.14 -26.22 -30.00
C HIS A 99 -16.39 -27.31 -30.79
N LEU A 100 -16.64 -28.57 -30.43
CA LEU A 100 -16.12 -29.72 -31.16
C LEU A 100 -16.87 -29.99 -32.47
N PRO A 101 -16.16 -30.51 -33.50
CA PRO A 101 -14.74 -30.90 -33.50
C PRO A 101 -13.76 -29.77 -33.89
N GLY A 102 -14.21 -28.51 -34.04
CA GLY A 102 -13.49 -27.49 -34.80
C GLY A 102 -12.53 -26.60 -34.01
N MET A 103 -12.76 -26.38 -32.72
CA MET A 103 -11.97 -25.44 -31.92
C MET A 103 -10.90 -26.17 -31.11
N VAL A 104 -9.72 -26.33 -31.69
CA VAL A 104 -8.55 -27.01 -31.11
C VAL A 104 -7.30 -26.14 -31.20
N GLY A 105 -6.33 -26.40 -30.34
CA GLY A 105 -5.01 -25.80 -30.41
C GLY A 105 -3.91 -26.70 -29.87
N THR A 106 -2.67 -26.28 -30.10
CA THR A 106 -1.47 -27.03 -29.73
C THR A 106 -0.41 -26.11 -29.15
N ILE A 107 0.17 -26.49 -28.01
CA ILE A 107 1.34 -25.85 -27.42
C ILE A 107 2.49 -26.86 -27.50
N THR A 108 3.57 -26.48 -28.16
CA THR A 108 4.83 -27.24 -28.20
C THR A 108 5.78 -26.65 -27.18
N VAL A 109 6.15 -27.43 -26.17
CA VAL A 109 7.07 -27.01 -25.11
C VAL A 109 8.43 -27.64 -25.36
N THR A 110 9.44 -26.84 -25.61
CA THR A 110 10.83 -27.29 -25.75
C THR A 110 11.56 -27.24 -24.42
N ASP A 111 12.54 -28.13 -24.23
CA ASP A 111 13.50 -27.98 -23.14
C ASP A 111 14.42 -26.75 -23.36
N CYS A 112 15.36 -26.52 -22.44
CA CYS A 112 16.24 -25.35 -22.54
C CYS A 112 17.23 -25.38 -23.71
N ASN A 113 17.36 -26.51 -24.41
CA ASN A 113 18.17 -26.67 -25.61
C ASN A 113 17.30 -26.62 -26.90
N GLY A 114 16.03 -26.25 -26.77
CA GLY A 114 15.11 -26.14 -27.90
C GLY A 114 14.58 -27.49 -28.41
N ILE A 115 14.71 -28.58 -27.64
CA ILE A 115 14.32 -29.93 -28.05
C ILE A 115 12.94 -30.29 -27.48
N VAL A 116 12.06 -30.82 -28.32
CA VAL A 116 10.75 -31.34 -27.90
C VAL A 116 10.90 -32.73 -27.29
N ASN A 117 10.30 -32.95 -26.12
CA ASN A 117 10.54 -34.10 -25.23
C ASN A 117 12.01 -34.23 -24.79
N GLY A 118 12.76 -33.12 -24.84
CA GLY A 118 14.13 -33.10 -24.39
C GLY A 118 14.22 -33.15 -22.86
N THR A 119 15.40 -33.52 -22.36
CA THR A 119 15.68 -33.67 -20.92
C THR A 119 16.65 -32.62 -20.38
N ALA A 120 17.01 -31.61 -21.18
CA ALA A 120 17.89 -30.56 -20.73
C ALA A 120 17.20 -29.64 -19.70
N LEU A 121 17.94 -29.25 -18.67
CA LEU A 121 17.46 -28.38 -17.59
C LEU A 121 18.40 -27.20 -17.39
N ILE A 122 17.83 -26.06 -17.00
CA ILE A 122 18.60 -24.88 -16.60
C ILE A 122 19.02 -25.06 -15.14
N ASP A 123 20.31 -24.93 -14.85
CA ASP A 123 20.82 -24.87 -13.47
C ASP A 123 20.50 -23.51 -12.82
N THR A 124 20.87 -23.33 -11.55
CA THR A 124 20.65 -22.06 -10.84
C THR A 124 21.52 -20.91 -11.36
N CYS A 125 22.54 -21.19 -12.18
CA CYS A 125 23.33 -20.19 -12.90
C CYS A 125 22.64 -19.68 -14.18
N GLY A 126 21.50 -20.23 -14.58
CA GLY A 126 20.88 -19.93 -15.87
C GLY A 126 21.52 -20.67 -17.05
N VAL A 127 22.39 -21.65 -16.80
CA VAL A 127 23.06 -22.43 -17.83
C VAL A 127 22.23 -23.68 -18.15
N CYS A 128 21.97 -23.91 -19.43
CA CYS A 128 21.27 -25.10 -19.89
C CYS A 128 22.22 -26.31 -19.92
N HIS A 129 21.83 -27.39 -19.25
CA HIS A 129 22.58 -28.64 -19.17
C HIS A 129 21.79 -29.78 -19.75
N GLN A 130 22.44 -30.56 -20.61
CA GLN A 130 21.88 -31.74 -21.26
C GLN A 130 22.30 -33.02 -20.51
N ALA A 131 21.45 -34.03 -20.51
CA ALA A 131 21.81 -35.35 -20.03
C ALA A 131 22.90 -36.00 -20.91
N TYR A 132 23.68 -36.90 -20.35
CA TYR A 132 24.73 -37.61 -21.09
C TYR A 132 24.94 -39.03 -20.61
N ILE A 133 25.45 -39.88 -21.49
CA ILE A 133 25.97 -41.21 -21.17
C ILE A 133 27.46 -41.05 -20.87
N TYR A 134 27.88 -41.50 -19.70
CA TYR A 134 29.26 -41.50 -19.26
C TYR A 134 29.83 -42.91 -19.21
N ASN A 135 30.91 -43.14 -19.93
CA ASN A 135 31.64 -44.39 -19.88
C ASN A 135 32.72 -44.33 -18.78
N PHE A 136 32.50 -45.02 -17.67
CA PHE A 136 33.37 -44.95 -16.50
C PHE A 136 34.67 -45.76 -16.62
N ILE A 137 34.87 -46.48 -17.74
CA ILE A 137 36.13 -47.18 -18.06
C ILE A 137 37.03 -46.32 -18.96
N THR A 138 36.45 -45.67 -19.97
CA THR A 138 37.20 -44.86 -20.97
C THR A 138 37.17 -43.36 -20.68
N HIS A 139 36.36 -42.93 -19.71
CA HIS A 139 36.11 -41.54 -19.34
C HIS A 139 35.55 -40.67 -20.48
N GLN A 140 34.82 -41.28 -21.42
CA GLN A 140 34.16 -40.57 -22.52
C GLN A 140 32.73 -40.13 -22.13
N VAL A 141 32.31 -38.98 -22.66
CA VAL A 141 30.98 -38.39 -22.46
C VAL A 141 30.27 -38.29 -23.80
N ASN A 142 29.03 -38.77 -23.88
CA ASN A 142 28.18 -38.64 -25.05
C ASN A 142 26.83 -38.02 -24.66
N PHE A 143 26.56 -36.79 -25.12
CA PHE A 143 25.32 -36.08 -24.81
C PHE A 143 24.12 -36.73 -25.52
N VAL A 144 22.97 -36.71 -24.85
CA VAL A 144 21.73 -37.32 -25.35
C VAL A 144 20.57 -36.34 -25.26
N ASP A 145 19.77 -36.24 -26.33
CA ASP A 145 18.66 -35.30 -26.41
C ASP A 145 17.51 -35.67 -25.44
N ASN A 146 17.24 -36.96 -25.27
CA ASN A 146 16.20 -37.46 -24.37
C ASN A 146 16.68 -38.69 -23.59
N ALA A 147 16.96 -38.51 -22.29
CA ALA A 147 17.38 -39.59 -21.42
C ALA A 147 16.23 -40.48 -20.89
N ASN A 148 14.97 -40.03 -20.98
CA ASN A 148 13.81 -40.76 -20.42
C ASN A 148 13.46 -42.04 -21.20
N ASN A 149 13.93 -42.16 -22.44
CA ASN A 149 13.62 -43.29 -23.33
C ASN A 149 14.81 -44.24 -23.57
N LEU A 150 15.93 -44.06 -22.86
CA LEU A 150 17.11 -44.91 -23.04
C LEU A 150 16.89 -46.29 -22.41
N ILE A 151 17.22 -47.34 -23.16
CA ILE A 151 17.08 -48.75 -22.76
C ILE A 151 18.46 -49.36 -22.48
N ALA A 152 18.65 -49.86 -21.27
CA ALA A 152 19.89 -50.54 -20.86
C ALA A 152 20.16 -51.78 -21.71
N GLY A 153 21.39 -51.91 -22.22
CA GLY A 153 21.82 -52.98 -23.13
C GLY A 153 21.42 -52.77 -24.60
N VAL A 154 20.69 -51.69 -24.92
CA VAL A 154 20.39 -51.27 -26.30
C VAL A 154 21.09 -49.95 -26.60
N ASP A 155 20.81 -48.91 -25.81
CA ASP A 155 21.32 -47.56 -26.05
C ASP A 155 22.60 -47.25 -25.28
N TYR A 156 22.83 -47.94 -24.15
CA TYR A 156 24.06 -47.88 -23.37
C TYR A 156 24.36 -49.23 -22.72
N ASN A 157 25.62 -49.50 -22.44
CA ASN A 157 26.06 -50.71 -21.77
C ASN A 157 26.19 -50.48 -20.25
N PRO A 158 25.26 -50.98 -19.41
CA PRO A 158 25.29 -50.74 -17.97
C PRO A 158 26.51 -51.34 -17.25
N SER A 159 27.26 -52.23 -17.91
CA SER A 159 28.51 -52.77 -17.35
C SER A 159 29.72 -51.84 -17.50
N THR A 160 29.63 -50.81 -18.35
CA THR A 160 30.72 -49.86 -18.62
C THR A 160 30.29 -48.40 -18.66
N GLU A 161 28.98 -48.13 -18.67
CA GLU A 161 28.38 -46.83 -18.88
C GLU A 161 27.25 -46.56 -17.88
N THR A 162 27.05 -45.28 -17.56
CA THR A 162 25.92 -44.79 -16.77
C THR A 162 25.28 -43.60 -17.44
N VAL A 163 23.97 -43.46 -17.30
CA VAL A 163 23.25 -42.24 -17.68
C VAL A 163 23.37 -41.24 -16.54
N VAL A 164 23.71 -39.99 -16.86
CA VAL A 164 23.76 -38.87 -15.93
C VAL A 164 22.72 -37.84 -16.39
N PHE A 165 21.70 -37.60 -15.58
CA PHE A 165 20.70 -36.58 -15.84
C PHE A 165 21.24 -35.18 -15.54
N ALA A 166 20.66 -34.15 -16.14
CA ALA A 166 21.11 -32.77 -16.00
C ALA A 166 21.23 -32.35 -14.51
N ASN A 167 20.19 -32.59 -13.70
CA ASN A 167 20.13 -32.22 -12.28
C ASN A 167 20.62 -33.32 -11.32
N ASP A 168 21.34 -34.32 -11.82
CA ASP A 168 21.85 -35.40 -10.97
C ASP A 168 22.98 -34.88 -10.06
N SER A 169 22.99 -35.31 -8.80
CA SER A 169 23.98 -34.90 -7.80
C SER A 169 25.42 -35.25 -8.17
N ILE A 170 25.60 -36.19 -9.09
CA ILE A 170 26.90 -36.63 -9.62
C ILE A 170 27.33 -35.88 -10.88
N ASN A 171 26.50 -35.01 -11.45
CA ASN A 171 26.83 -34.23 -12.64
C ASN A 171 27.78 -33.07 -12.27
N PRO A 172 29.06 -33.12 -12.65
CA PRO A 172 30.01 -32.05 -12.32
C PRO A 172 29.79 -30.78 -13.14
N TYR A 173 28.96 -30.83 -14.19
CA TYR A 173 28.58 -29.65 -14.98
C TYR A 173 27.42 -28.89 -14.35
N TRP A 174 26.61 -29.55 -13.50
CA TRP A 174 25.51 -28.91 -12.80
C TRP A 174 26.05 -27.97 -11.73
N ASN A 175 26.15 -26.69 -12.07
CA ASN A 175 26.68 -25.68 -11.18
C ASN A 175 25.53 -25.09 -10.37
N ASN A 176 25.64 -25.18 -9.06
CA ASN A 176 24.87 -24.34 -8.18
C ASN A 176 25.67 -23.04 -8.01
N CYS A 177 25.47 -22.05 -8.88
CA CYS A 177 26.12 -20.76 -8.67
C CYS A 177 25.66 -20.25 -7.32
N ALA A 178 26.62 -19.85 -6.47
CA ALA A 178 26.27 -19.02 -5.33
C ALA A 178 25.59 -17.79 -5.91
N SER A 179 24.27 -17.68 -5.73
CA SER A 179 23.58 -16.45 -6.00
C SER A 179 24.21 -15.38 -5.13
N ASN A 180 24.38 -14.18 -5.67
CA ASN A 180 24.75 -13.01 -4.90
C ASN A 180 23.52 -12.11 -4.81
N THR A 181 22.42 -12.64 -4.27
CA THR A 181 21.22 -11.83 -4.01
C THR A 181 21.50 -10.80 -2.93
N ILE A 182 20.59 -9.85 -2.77
CA ILE A 182 20.62 -8.91 -1.63
C ILE A 182 20.70 -9.67 -0.31
N TYR A 183 19.93 -10.74 -0.16
CA TYR A 183 20.00 -11.57 1.04
C TYR A 183 21.36 -12.27 1.20
N ASP A 184 21.99 -12.71 0.11
CA ASP A 184 23.34 -13.31 0.14
C ASP A 184 24.40 -12.28 0.57
N ILE A 185 24.30 -11.03 0.10
CA ILE A 185 25.19 -9.94 0.54
C ILE A 185 25.05 -9.70 2.05
N VAL A 186 23.83 -9.63 2.57
CA VAL A 186 23.57 -9.44 4.00
C VAL A 186 24.03 -10.65 4.81
N SER A 187 23.69 -11.86 4.38
CA SER A 187 23.97 -13.09 5.14
C SER A 187 25.44 -13.46 5.19
N ASN A 188 26.23 -13.07 4.18
CA ASN A 188 27.68 -13.24 4.15
C ASN A 188 28.45 -12.07 4.79
N SER A 189 27.77 -11.03 5.27
CA SER A 189 28.40 -9.87 5.88
C SER A 189 28.58 -10.03 7.39
N ASN A 190 29.81 -9.80 7.87
CA ASN A 190 30.12 -9.79 9.31
C ASN A 190 29.55 -8.58 10.06
N ASP A 191 29.12 -7.53 9.35
CA ASP A 191 28.64 -6.27 9.93
C ASP A 191 27.10 -6.17 9.93
N HIS A 192 26.39 -7.21 9.50
CA HIS A 192 24.92 -7.22 9.36
C HIS A 192 24.27 -8.44 10.04
N THR A 193 24.87 -8.95 11.10
CA THR A 193 24.37 -10.14 11.81
C THR A 193 23.00 -9.89 12.47
N ILE A 194 22.75 -8.69 12.99
CA ILE A 194 21.47 -8.27 13.59
C ILE A 194 20.44 -8.08 12.48
N LEU A 195 20.80 -7.42 11.37
CA LEU A 195 19.92 -7.25 10.22
C LEU A 195 19.48 -8.60 9.65
N LYS A 196 20.42 -9.53 9.45
CA LYS A 196 20.14 -10.89 9.00
C LYS A 196 19.12 -11.57 9.93
N THR A 197 19.38 -11.53 11.24
CA THR A 197 18.49 -12.14 12.24
C THR A 197 17.08 -11.55 12.17
N ALA A 198 16.95 -10.22 11.98
CA ALA A 198 15.66 -9.55 11.85
C ALA A 198 14.93 -9.96 10.55
N ILE A 199 15.64 -10.00 9.42
CA ILE A 199 15.09 -10.45 8.12
C ILE A 199 14.55 -11.88 8.23
N ASP A 200 15.33 -12.78 8.82
CA ASP A 200 14.96 -14.19 9.03
C ASP A 200 13.71 -14.30 9.93
N ALA A 201 13.66 -13.54 11.03
CA ALA A 201 12.53 -13.54 11.96
C ALA A 201 11.22 -13.03 11.32
N CYS A 202 11.33 -12.09 10.38
CA CYS A 202 10.21 -11.53 9.62
C CYS A 202 9.86 -12.32 8.35
N SER A 203 10.61 -13.39 8.03
CA SER A 203 10.47 -14.17 6.79
C SER A 203 10.54 -13.31 5.52
N LEU A 204 11.41 -12.28 5.53
CA LEU A 204 11.70 -11.44 4.36
C LEU A 204 12.88 -11.96 3.54
N ASP A 205 13.58 -12.99 4.01
CA ASP A 205 14.67 -13.68 3.33
C ASP A 205 14.26 -14.13 1.92
N GLY A 206 13.11 -14.79 1.79
CA GLY A 206 12.60 -15.22 0.48
C GLY A 206 12.25 -14.07 -0.47
N VAL A 207 11.86 -12.90 0.07
CA VAL A 207 11.59 -11.69 -0.72
C VAL A 207 12.92 -11.10 -1.22
N LEU A 208 13.91 -10.97 -0.34
CA LEU A 208 15.21 -10.39 -0.65
C LEU A 208 16.16 -11.32 -1.41
N ALA A 209 15.88 -12.62 -1.45
CA ALA A 209 16.48 -13.59 -2.37
C ALA A 209 15.68 -13.79 -3.66
N GLY A 210 14.44 -13.29 -3.70
CA GLY A 210 13.52 -13.43 -4.81
C GLY A 210 13.84 -12.52 -6.01
N PRO A 211 13.03 -12.58 -7.09
CA PRO A 211 13.23 -11.74 -8.26
C PRO A 211 13.04 -10.26 -7.90
N GLY A 212 14.03 -9.44 -8.24
CA GLY A 212 14.01 -7.99 -8.08
C GLY A 212 13.44 -7.25 -9.32
N PRO A 213 13.80 -5.98 -9.53
CA PRO A 213 14.88 -5.26 -8.84
C PRO A 213 14.50 -4.71 -7.47
N PHE A 214 15.45 -4.72 -6.54
CA PHE A 214 15.33 -4.07 -5.23
C PHE A 214 16.54 -3.18 -4.92
N THR A 215 16.35 -2.23 -4.01
CA THR A 215 17.44 -1.53 -3.34
C THR A 215 17.24 -1.67 -1.84
N LEU A 216 18.21 -2.26 -1.16
CA LEU A 216 18.21 -2.36 0.30
C LEU A 216 19.16 -1.32 0.88
N PHE A 217 18.63 -0.48 1.76
CA PHE A 217 19.46 0.31 2.67
C PHE A 217 19.75 -0.53 3.91
N ALA A 218 20.93 -1.15 3.98
CA ALA A 218 21.28 -2.13 5.00
C ALA A 218 21.92 -1.46 6.23
N PRO A 219 21.22 -1.36 7.38
CA PRO A 219 21.82 -0.86 8.60
C PRO A 219 22.82 -1.85 9.18
N THR A 220 24.00 -1.34 9.54
CA THR A 220 25.04 -2.13 10.22
C THR A 220 24.63 -2.58 11.62
N ASP A 221 25.33 -3.55 12.19
CA ASP A 221 25.16 -3.97 13.58
C ASP A 221 25.41 -2.80 14.55
N ALA A 222 26.31 -1.88 14.22
CA ALA A 222 26.52 -0.65 14.98
C ALA A 222 25.28 0.27 14.94
N ALA A 223 24.58 0.36 13.80
CA ALA A 223 23.34 1.12 13.67
C ALA A 223 22.24 0.58 14.59
N PHE A 224 22.06 -0.75 14.66
CA PHE A 224 21.12 -1.37 15.59
C PHE A 224 21.51 -1.15 17.05
N ASN A 225 22.80 -1.24 17.37
CA ASN A 225 23.32 -1.03 18.73
C ASN A 225 23.20 0.43 19.21
N ASN A 226 23.05 1.39 18.30
CA ASN A 226 22.79 2.79 18.61
C ASN A 226 21.33 3.07 19.01
N LEU A 227 20.41 2.11 18.79
CA LEU A 227 19.04 2.23 19.27
C LEU A 227 18.99 2.21 20.81
N PRO A 228 17.95 2.80 21.43
CA PRO A 228 17.78 2.73 22.87
C PRO A 228 17.86 1.28 23.41
N ALA A 229 18.44 1.12 24.59
CA ALA A 229 18.62 -0.19 25.19
C ALA A 229 17.27 -0.92 25.33
N GLY A 230 17.20 -2.15 24.82
CA GLY A 230 15.99 -2.96 24.80
C GLY A 230 15.13 -2.82 23.54
N THR A 231 15.38 -1.85 22.66
CA THR A 231 14.59 -1.66 21.42
C THR A 231 14.66 -2.87 20.49
N VAL A 232 15.86 -3.41 20.22
CA VAL A 232 16.01 -4.59 19.33
C VAL A 232 15.22 -5.79 19.89
N THR A 233 15.31 -6.04 21.19
CA THR A 233 14.54 -7.12 21.84
C THR A 233 13.03 -6.86 21.77
N ALA A 234 12.59 -5.61 21.95
CA ALA A 234 11.17 -5.26 21.82
C ALA A 234 10.66 -5.50 20.40
N LEU A 235 11.43 -5.09 19.37
CA LEU A 235 11.07 -5.29 17.97
C LEU A 235 11.04 -6.77 17.57
N LEU A 236 11.99 -7.59 18.06
CA LEU A 236 11.97 -9.05 17.81
C LEU A 236 10.76 -9.75 18.46
N ASN A 237 10.13 -9.13 19.48
CA ASN A 237 8.88 -9.61 20.06
C ASN A 237 7.63 -9.05 19.36
N ASP A 238 7.78 -8.05 18.49
CA ASP A 238 6.72 -7.43 17.68
C ASP A 238 7.06 -7.56 16.20
N ILE A 239 6.91 -8.78 15.68
CA ILE A 239 7.20 -9.11 14.28
C ILE A 239 6.46 -8.19 13.30
N PRO A 240 5.17 -7.85 13.47
CA PRO A 240 4.50 -6.88 12.59
C PRO A 240 5.17 -5.50 12.54
N ALA A 241 5.60 -4.96 13.69
CA ALA A 241 6.31 -3.68 13.71
C ALA A 241 7.70 -3.79 13.07
N LEU A 242 8.44 -4.85 13.37
CA LEU A 242 9.75 -5.11 12.78
C LEU A 242 9.67 -5.30 11.26
N THR A 243 8.69 -6.04 10.75
CA THR A 243 8.47 -6.22 9.31
C THR A 243 8.22 -4.88 8.62
N GLN A 244 7.44 -3.97 9.22
CA GLN A 244 7.24 -2.63 8.66
C GLN A 244 8.54 -1.84 8.60
N ILE A 245 9.33 -1.85 9.67
CA ILE A 245 10.66 -1.21 9.70
C ILE A 245 11.54 -1.77 8.59
N LEU A 246 11.62 -3.09 8.42
CA LEU A 246 12.43 -3.72 7.38
C LEU A 246 11.93 -3.36 5.97
N GLN A 247 10.62 -3.35 5.73
CA GLN A 247 10.04 -2.93 4.45
C GLN A 247 10.32 -1.45 4.12
N HIS A 248 10.48 -0.60 5.13
CA HIS A 248 10.88 0.80 4.95
C HIS A 248 12.35 0.97 4.56
N HIS A 249 13.19 -0.05 4.76
CA HIS A 249 14.57 -0.04 4.28
C HIS A 249 14.69 -0.50 2.82
N VAL A 250 13.61 -0.95 2.19
CA VAL A 250 13.65 -1.56 0.84
C VAL A 250 12.86 -0.70 -0.13
N VAL A 251 13.45 -0.46 -1.30
CA VAL A 251 12.80 0.17 -2.46
C VAL A 251 12.63 -0.87 -3.56
N GLY A 252 11.47 -0.88 -4.22
CA GLY A 252 11.15 -1.78 -5.33
C GLY A 252 11.74 -1.35 -6.68
N ASP A 253 13.02 -0.95 -6.69
CA ASP A 253 13.76 -0.57 -7.90
C ASP A 253 15.28 -0.77 -7.66
N SER A 254 16.10 -0.83 -8.71
CA SER A 254 17.56 -0.97 -8.61
C SER A 254 18.22 0.40 -8.76
N VAL A 255 18.57 1.01 -7.64
CA VAL A 255 19.03 2.40 -7.56
C VAL A 255 20.50 2.45 -7.19
N MET A 256 21.34 2.79 -8.16
CA MET A 256 22.77 3.06 -7.95
C MET A 256 22.98 4.47 -7.38
N SER A 257 24.10 4.70 -6.71
CA SER A 257 24.46 6.00 -6.15
C SER A 257 24.47 7.13 -7.19
N THR A 258 24.83 6.81 -8.44
CA THR A 258 24.84 7.75 -9.57
C THR A 258 23.46 8.17 -10.07
N MET A 259 22.41 7.47 -9.65
CA MET A 259 21.01 7.78 -9.99
C MET A 259 20.35 8.69 -8.96
N LEU A 260 21.00 8.90 -7.81
CA LEU A 260 20.47 9.70 -6.73
C LEU A 260 20.54 11.20 -7.05
N SER A 261 19.48 11.91 -6.72
CA SER A 261 19.41 13.37 -6.79
C SER A 261 19.19 13.98 -5.40
N ASN A 262 19.73 15.18 -5.16
CA ASN A 262 19.51 15.87 -3.89
C ASN A 262 18.03 16.21 -3.70
N ASN A 263 17.51 15.98 -2.49
CA ASN A 263 16.09 16.11 -2.12
C ASN A 263 15.15 15.16 -2.89
N GLN A 264 15.66 14.05 -3.43
CA GLN A 264 14.82 13.03 -4.05
C GLN A 264 13.98 12.33 -2.99
N ILE A 265 12.68 12.20 -3.25
CA ILE A 265 11.76 11.44 -2.40
C ILE A 265 11.50 10.10 -3.09
N VAL A 266 11.64 8.99 -2.36
CA VAL A 266 11.46 7.63 -2.88
C VAL A 266 10.49 6.87 -1.99
N THR A 267 9.53 6.18 -2.61
CA THR A 267 8.57 5.32 -1.89
C THR A 267 9.17 3.94 -1.67
N THR A 268 9.09 3.46 -0.43
CA THR A 268 9.62 2.17 0.04
C THR A 268 8.60 1.04 -0.18
N LEU A 269 8.98 -0.22 0.05
CA LEU A 269 8.06 -1.37 0.01
C LEU A 269 6.98 -1.29 1.10
N LEU A 270 7.21 -0.55 2.19
CA LEU A 270 6.18 -0.25 3.18
C LEU A 270 5.11 0.69 2.62
N GLY A 271 5.42 1.46 1.58
CA GLY A 271 4.57 2.52 1.04
C GLY A 271 4.82 3.90 1.65
N THR A 272 5.69 4.00 2.66
CA THR A 272 6.17 5.28 3.22
C THR A 272 7.35 5.81 2.40
N ASN A 273 7.60 7.11 2.51
CA ASN A 273 8.65 7.78 1.77
C ASN A 273 9.94 7.92 2.59
N ILE A 274 11.07 7.84 1.90
CA ILE A 274 12.40 8.22 2.38
C ILE A 274 12.88 9.43 1.56
N THR A 275 13.72 10.27 2.16
CA THR A 275 14.30 11.44 1.49
C THR A 275 15.80 11.27 1.32
N VAL A 276 16.30 11.44 0.11
CA VAL A 276 17.72 11.44 -0.21
C VAL A 276 18.27 12.86 -0.06
N THR A 277 19.22 13.06 0.84
CA THR A 277 19.92 14.33 1.02
C THR A 277 21.39 14.18 0.64
N ILE A 278 21.85 14.95 -0.34
CA ILE A 278 23.24 14.96 -0.80
C ILE A 278 23.88 16.26 -0.33
N THR A 279 24.91 16.13 0.51
CA THR A 279 25.68 17.25 1.05
C THR A 279 27.16 17.13 0.68
N ALA A 280 27.95 18.15 1.02
CA ALA A 280 29.41 18.05 0.90
C ALA A 280 30.02 16.93 1.77
N ASN A 281 29.30 16.48 2.81
CA ASN A 281 29.78 15.48 3.77
C ASN A 281 29.38 14.04 3.39
N GLY A 282 28.51 13.86 2.38
CA GLY A 282 28.04 12.54 1.95
C GLY A 282 26.57 12.52 1.57
N VAL A 283 26.08 11.30 1.30
CA VAL A 283 24.68 11.00 0.99
C VAL A 283 23.99 10.48 2.24
N TYR A 284 22.78 10.97 2.48
CA TYR A 284 21.92 10.58 3.60
C TYR A 284 20.59 10.07 3.08
N ILE A 285 20.09 9.01 3.71
CA ILE A 285 18.72 8.52 3.55
C ILE A 285 17.99 8.87 4.83
N ASP A 286 17.09 9.83 4.75
CA ASP A 286 16.58 10.60 5.88
C ASP A 286 17.73 11.14 6.73
N ASN A 287 17.95 10.56 7.91
CA ASN A 287 19.02 10.94 8.83
C ASN A 287 20.19 9.93 8.87
N ALA A 288 20.09 8.83 8.13
CA ALA A 288 21.12 7.79 8.10
C ALA A 288 22.17 8.10 7.02
N MET A 289 23.45 8.13 7.40
CA MET A 289 24.55 8.31 6.45
C MET A 289 24.79 7.02 5.68
N VAL A 290 24.92 7.12 4.36
CA VAL A 290 25.35 5.99 3.52
C VAL A 290 26.87 5.85 3.64
N THR A 291 27.32 4.74 4.21
CA THR A 291 28.73 4.46 4.53
C THR A 291 29.42 3.62 3.46
N MET A 292 28.66 2.81 2.72
CA MET A 292 29.13 2.07 1.55
C MET A 292 28.00 2.04 0.52
N VAL A 293 28.35 2.31 -0.74
CA VAL A 293 27.40 2.36 -1.86
C VAL A 293 27.63 1.23 -2.85
N ASP A 294 26.60 0.94 -3.64
CA ASP A 294 26.69 0.18 -4.88
C ASP A 294 27.21 -1.26 -4.70
N LEU A 295 26.80 -1.95 -3.63
CA LEU A 295 26.98 -3.40 -3.53
C LEU A 295 25.99 -4.09 -4.47
N VAL A 296 26.46 -4.44 -5.66
CA VAL A 296 25.63 -5.03 -6.72
C VAL A 296 25.29 -6.48 -6.39
N ALA A 297 23.98 -6.77 -6.40
CA ALA A 297 23.40 -8.10 -6.27
C ALA A 297 22.75 -8.55 -7.59
N ASP A 298 22.50 -9.85 -7.74
CA ASP A 298 21.81 -10.40 -8.91
C ASP A 298 20.37 -9.87 -9.05
N ASN A 299 19.74 -9.51 -7.93
CA ASN A 299 18.37 -9.01 -7.86
C ASN A 299 18.27 -7.54 -7.39
N GLY A 300 19.37 -6.78 -7.40
CA GLY A 300 19.32 -5.38 -6.98
C GLY A 300 20.62 -4.76 -6.51
N VAL A 301 20.52 -3.79 -5.60
CA VAL A 301 21.66 -3.06 -5.01
C VAL A 301 21.52 -2.98 -3.50
N VAL A 302 22.63 -3.07 -2.77
CA VAL A 302 22.69 -2.78 -1.34
C VAL A 302 23.53 -1.52 -1.09
N HIS A 303 22.99 -0.61 -0.29
CA HIS A 303 23.72 0.54 0.27
C HIS A 303 23.78 0.38 1.79
N VAL A 304 24.97 0.41 2.37
CA VAL A 304 25.16 0.25 3.82
C VAL A 304 24.95 1.58 4.52
N ILE A 305 24.16 1.60 5.59
CA ILE A 305 23.83 2.80 6.36
C ILE A 305 24.20 2.68 7.84
N ASP A 306 24.43 3.81 8.51
CA ASP A 306 24.88 3.87 9.91
C ASP A 306 23.75 4.06 10.94
N ALA A 307 22.50 4.13 10.50
CA ALA A 307 21.33 4.22 11.37
C ALA A 307 20.17 3.36 10.84
N VAL A 308 19.32 2.87 11.74
CA VAL A 308 18.08 2.17 11.35
C VAL A 308 17.04 3.21 10.94
N LEU A 309 16.52 3.09 9.71
CA LEU A 309 15.41 3.89 9.21
C LEU A 309 14.13 3.48 9.94
N ILE A 310 13.66 4.35 10.83
CA ILE A 310 12.39 4.17 11.51
C ILE A 310 11.33 4.85 10.65
N PRO A 311 10.33 4.11 10.12
CA PRO A 311 9.23 4.72 9.41
C PRO A 311 8.64 5.80 10.29
N SER A 312 8.60 7.03 9.78
CA SER A 312 8.03 8.14 10.53
C SER A 312 6.56 7.81 10.82
N THR A 313 6.25 7.49 12.08
CA THR A 313 4.86 7.42 12.57
C THR A 313 4.23 8.81 12.66
N SER A 314 5.02 9.87 12.44
CA SER A 314 4.51 11.20 12.17
C SER A 314 3.94 11.20 10.75
N SER A 315 2.73 10.65 10.60
CA SER A 315 1.82 11.32 9.69
C SER A 315 1.80 12.78 10.12
N ASN A 316 1.95 13.68 9.17
CA ASN A 316 1.58 15.07 9.35
C ASN A 316 0.14 15.21 8.89
N SER A 317 -0.76 14.34 9.37
CA SER A 317 -2.17 14.44 9.02
C SER A 317 -2.78 15.68 9.67
N ILE A 318 -3.96 16.09 9.21
CA ILE A 318 -4.74 17.14 9.87
C ILE A 318 -4.91 16.84 11.36
N TYR A 319 -5.18 15.57 11.72
CA TYR A 319 -5.28 15.18 13.12
C TYR A 319 -3.97 15.37 13.88
N ASP A 320 -2.82 15.10 13.26
CA ASP A 320 -1.51 15.27 13.90
C ASP A 320 -1.16 16.74 14.14
N ILE A 321 -1.53 17.63 13.22
CA ILE A 321 -1.38 19.08 13.39
C ILE A 321 -2.19 19.55 14.60
N VAL A 322 -3.43 19.08 14.73
CA VAL A 322 -4.31 19.43 15.85
C VAL A 322 -3.80 18.82 17.15
N SER A 323 -3.44 17.54 17.15
CA SER A 323 -3.08 16.79 18.36
C SER A 323 -1.76 17.27 18.98
N ASN A 324 -0.83 17.75 18.16
CA ASN A 324 0.44 18.32 18.61
C ASN A 324 0.39 19.82 18.93
N SER A 325 -0.76 20.48 18.72
CA SER A 325 -0.91 21.91 18.94
C SER A 325 -1.38 22.25 20.36
N SER A 326 -0.60 23.06 21.08
CA SER A 326 -0.96 23.58 22.40
C SER A 326 -2.17 24.53 22.42
N SER A 327 -2.59 25.06 21.26
CA SER A 327 -3.73 25.97 21.12
C SER A 327 -5.04 25.30 20.70
N HIS A 328 -5.05 23.97 20.55
CA HIS A 328 -6.18 23.20 20.02
C HIS A 328 -6.56 22.02 20.94
N THR A 329 -6.35 22.16 22.25
CA THR A 329 -6.58 21.08 23.22
C THR A 329 -8.07 20.74 23.36
N ILE A 330 -8.96 21.73 23.28
CA ILE A 330 -10.41 21.56 23.30
C ILE A 330 -10.88 20.91 21.99
N LEU A 331 -10.36 21.38 20.85
CA LEU A 331 -10.67 20.82 19.54
C LEU A 331 -10.29 19.34 19.47
N LYS A 332 -9.06 19.00 19.89
CA LYS A 332 -8.58 17.61 19.99
C LYS A 332 -9.55 16.76 20.81
N THR A 333 -9.90 17.22 22.01
CA THR A 333 -10.81 16.51 22.92
C THR A 333 -12.18 16.27 22.27
N ALA A 334 -12.71 17.26 21.56
CA ALA A 334 -13.98 17.14 20.84
C ALA A 334 -13.90 16.14 19.67
N ILE A 335 -12.83 16.20 18.87
CA ILE A 335 -12.59 15.25 17.77
C ILE A 335 -12.52 13.82 18.29
N ASP A 336 -11.78 13.59 19.37
CA ASP A 336 -11.62 12.29 20.01
C ASP A 336 -12.98 11.78 20.55
N ALA A 337 -13.75 12.65 21.22
CA ALA A 337 -15.07 12.31 21.76
C ALA A 337 -16.09 11.94 20.68
N CYS A 338 -15.98 12.54 19.49
CA CYS A 338 -16.83 12.27 18.34
C CYS A 338 -16.29 11.15 17.42
N SER A 339 -15.14 10.56 17.75
CA SER A 339 -14.47 9.52 16.93
C SER A 339 -14.22 9.97 15.48
N LEU A 340 -13.82 11.23 15.30
CA LEU A 340 -13.45 11.81 14.00
C LEU A 340 -11.93 11.78 13.75
N ASP A 341 -11.15 11.35 14.73
CA ASP A 341 -9.69 11.18 14.66
C ASP A 341 -9.27 10.33 13.45
N GLY A 342 -9.87 9.14 13.28
CA GLY A 342 -9.58 8.28 12.13
C GLY A 342 -10.01 8.88 10.78
N VAL A 343 -11.02 9.74 10.75
CA VAL A 343 -11.44 10.46 9.53
C VAL A 343 -10.40 11.52 9.17
N LEU A 344 -9.95 12.31 10.16
CA LEU A 344 -8.99 13.38 9.98
C LEU A 344 -7.53 12.91 9.87
N ALA A 345 -7.25 11.66 10.24
CA ALA A 345 -5.97 10.98 9.96
C ALA A 345 -6.01 10.17 8.65
N GLY A 346 -7.22 9.88 8.14
CA GLY A 346 -7.44 9.05 6.96
C GLY A 346 -7.07 9.73 5.62
N PRO A 347 -7.22 9.02 4.49
CA PRO A 347 -6.91 9.57 3.18
C PRO A 347 -7.80 10.77 2.85
N GLY A 348 -7.18 11.89 2.46
CA GLY A 348 -7.84 13.13 2.05
C GLY A 348 -8.14 13.20 0.55
N PRO A 349 -8.27 14.41 -0.03
CA PRO A 349 -7.93 15.70 0.58
C PRO A 349 -9.01 16.28 1.50
N PHE A 350 -8.58 16.97 2.55
CA PHE A 350 -9.46 17.74 3.46
C PHE A 350 -8.94 19.15 3.68
N THR A 351 -9.83 20.06 4.08
CA THR A 351 -9.49 21.36 4.67
C THR A 351 -10.20 21.47 6.01
N LEU A 352 -9.45 21.65 7.09
CA LEU A 352 -9.99 21.88 8.43
C LEU A 352 -9.85 23.37 8.78
N PHE A 353 -10.98 24.00 9.09
CA PHE A 353 -11.00 25.28 9.79
C PHE A 353 -10.92 25.00 11.29
N ALA A 354 -9.73 25.10 11.89
CA ALA A 354 -9.46 24.68 13.27
C ALA A 354 -9.69 25.83 14.28
N PRO A 355 -10.79 25.81 15.06
CA PRO A 355 -11.01 26.82 16.11
C PRO A 355 -10.05 26.62 17.28
N THR A 356 -9.39 27.70 17.69
CA THR A 356 -8.51 27.69 18.87
C THR A 356 -9.26 27.45 20.18
N ASP A 357 -8.54 27.11 21.24
CA ASP A 357 -9.11 27.02 22.59
C ASP A 357 -9.76 28.34 23.03
N ALA A 358 -9.25 29.48 22.58
CA ALA A 358 -9.87 30.79 22.81
C ALA A 358 -11.22 30.93 22.11
N ALA A 359 -11.37 30.40 20.90
CA ALA A 359 -12.62 30.38 20.15
C ALA A 359 -13.70 29.57 20.88
N PHE A 360 -13.35 28.39 21.40
CA PHE A 360 -14.26 27.59 22.23
C PHE A 360 -14.63 28.29 23.53
N ASN A 361 -13.67 28.90 24.21
CA ASN A 361 -13.90 29.63 25.47
C ASN A 361 -14.72 30.92 25.30
N ALA A 362 -14.83 31.45 24.08
CA ALA A 362 -15.70 32.58 23.76
C ALA A 362 -17.18 32.20 23.65
N LEU A 363 -17.50 30.90 23.59
CA LEU A 363 -18.89 30.42 23.65
C LEU A 363 -19.52 30.72 25.01
N PRO A 364 -20.86 30.85 25.09
CA PRO A 364 -21.55 31.02 26.36
C PRO A 364 -21.17 29.96 27.40
N ALA A 365 -21.11 30.36 28.67
CA ALA A 365 -20.78 29.45 29.75
C ALA A 365 -21.74 28.24 29.77
N GLY A 366 -21.18 27.04 29.81
CA GLY A 366 -21.93 25.78 29.76
C GLY A 366 -22.13 25.18 28.36
N THR A 367 -21.84 25.91 27.27
CA THR A 367 -22.02 25.40 25.90
C THR A 367 -21.13 24.18 25.62
N ILE A 368 -19.84 24.22 25.97
CA ILE A 368 -18.92 23.09 25.75
C ILE A 368 -19.41 21.84 26.49
N THR A 369 -19.85 21.99 27.74
CA THR A 369 -20.39 20.89 28.54
C THR A 369 -21.68 20.34 27.95
N ALA A 370 -22.57 21.20 27.44
CA ALA A 370 -23.78 20.76 26.76
C ALA A 370 -23.47 19.97 25.48
N LEU A 371 -22.52 20.45 24.67
CA LEU A 371 -22.10 19.77 23.44
C LEU A 371 -21.41 18.42 23.70
N LEU A 372 -20.57 18.32 24.74
CA LEU A 372 -19.97 17.05 25.13
C LEU A 372 -21.01 16.03 25.64
N ASN A 373 -22.18 16.48 26.08
CA ASN A 373 -23.32 15.62 26.44
C ASN A 373 -24.22 15.29 25.23
N ASP A 374 -24.06 15.97 24.09
CA ASP A 374 -24.79 15.74 22.83
C ASP A 374 -23.78 15.47 21.70
N ILE A 375 -23.18 14.27 21.73
CA ILE A 375 -22.19 13.84 20.75
C ILE A 375 -22.68 13.95 19.29
N PRO A 376 -23.95 13.62 18.95
CA PRO A 376 -24.48 13.88 17.61
C PRO A 376 -24.38 15.36 17.19
N GLN A 377 -24.84 16.28 18.03
CA GLN A 377 -24.77 17.72 17.73
C GLN A 377 -23.32 18.22 17.63
N LEU A 378 -22.45 17.77 18.53
CA LEU A 378 -21.02 18.10 18.47
C LEU A 378 -20.36 17.57 17.19
N THR A 379 -20.72 16.35 16.76
CA THR A 379 -20.21 15.75 15.52
C THR A 379 -20.62 16.58 14.31
N ASP A 380 -21.87 17.06 14.25
CA ASP A 380 -22.34 17.91 13.17
C ASP A 380 -21.59 19.25 13.13
N ILE A 381 -21.37 19.87 14.29
CA ILE A 381 -20.55 21.09 14.41
C ILE A 381 -19.13 20.83 13.90
N LEU A 382 -18.48 19.74 14.31
CA LEU A 382 -17.12 19.42 13.85
C LEU A 382 -17.07 19.16 12.33
N LYS A 383 -18.05 18.46 11.78
CA LYS A 383 -18.16 18.26 10.32
C LYS A 383 -18.38 19.57 9.56
N HIS A 384 -19.00 20.56 10.18
CA HIS A 384 -19.16 21.89 9.61
C HIS A 384 -17.86 22.68 9.53
N HIS A 385 -16.82 22.29 10.27
CA HIS A 385 -15.48 22.88 10.16
C HIS A 385 -14.61 22.20 9.10
N VAL A 386 -15.07 21.12 8.47
CA VAL A 386 -14.29 20.32 7.53
C VAL A 386 -14.87 20.43 6.13
N VAL A 387 -14.01 20.60 5.13
CA VAL A 387 -14.35 20.55 3.70
C VAL A 387 -13.63 19.37 3.08
N ALA A 388 -14.31 18.62 2.20
CA ALA A 388 -13.75 17.47 1.48
C ALA A 388 -12.97 17.90 0.21
N ASP A 389 -12.04 18.85 0.38
CA ASP A 389 -11.14 19.35 -0.66
C ASP A 389 -9.89 19.96 0.00
N SER A 390 -8.78 20.10 -0.73
CA SER A 390 -7.56 20.76 -0.24
C SER A 390 -7.53 22.20 -0.73
N VAL A 391 -7.80 23.16 0.16
CA VAL A 391 -7.98 24.57 -0.19
C VAL A 391 -6.97 25.43 0.56
N MET A 392 -5.92 25.89 -0.12
CA MET A 392 -4.99 26.91 0.35
C MET A 392 -5.62 28.31 0.29
N SER A 393 -5.13 29.23 1.11
CA SER A 393 -5.60 30.61 1.18
C SER A 393 -5.53 31.34 -0.17
N THR A 394 -4.54 31.00 -1.00
CA THR A 394 -4.35 31.55 -2.35
C THR A 394 -5.40 31.09 -3.36
N MET A 395 -6.17 30.03 -3.05
CA MET A 395 -7.24 29.51 -3.90
C MET A 395 -8.61 30.08 -3.49
N LEU A 396 -8.68 30.86 -2.41
CA LEU A 396 -9.91 31.46 -1.93
C LEU A 396 -10.28 32.70 -2.73
N SER A 397 -11.58 32.84 -3.02
CA SER A 397 -12.16 34.02 -3.66
C SER A 397 -13.19 34.70 -2.76
N ASN A 398 -13.30 36.03 -2.85
CA ASN A 398 -14.27 36.77 -2.06
C ASN A 398 -15.72 36.37 -2.44
N ASN A 399 -16.56 36.12 -1.44
CA ASN A 399 -17.92 35.56 -1.56
C ASN A 399 -17.98 34.13 -2.11
N GLN A 400 -16.89 33.37 -2.02
CA GLN A 400 -16.91 31.95 -2.37
C GLN A 400 -17.75 31.18 -1.35
N VAL A 401 -18.65 30.33 -1.84
CA VAL A 401 -19.45 29.44 -1.01
C VAL A 401 -18.88 28.03 -1.12
N VAL A 402 -18.67 27.37 0.02
CA VAL A 402 -18.04 26.05 0.10
C VAL A 402 -18.91 25.11 0.93
N THR A 403 -19.22 23.94 0.39
CA THR A 403 -19.98 22.92 1.11
C THR A 403 -19.08 22.11 2.04
N THR A 404 -19.47 22.04 3.31
CA THR A 404 -18.74 21.32 4.36
C THR A 404 -19.07 19.82 4.37
N LEU A 405 -18.35 19.04 5.17
CA LEU A 405 -18.60 17.60 5.35
C LEU A 405 -19.95 17.31 6.03
N LEU A 406 -20.53 18.31 6.71
CA LEU A 406 -21.92 18.27 7.20
C LEU A 406 -22.94 18.35 6.05
N GLY A 407 -22.54 18.90 4.90
CA GLY A 407 -23.42 19.23 3.77
C GLY A 407 -24.05 20.63 3.86
N ALA A 408 -23.74 21.40 4.91
CA ALA A 408 -24.09 22.81 5.01
C ALA A 408 -22.98 23.69 4.42
N ASP A 409 -23.35 24.84 3.88
CA ASP A 409 -22.40 25.76 3.25
C ASP A 409 -21.80 26.74 4.26
N VAL A 410 -20.53 27.10 4.03
CA VAL A 410 -19.85 28.25 4.65
C VAL A 410 -19.48 29.27 3.57
N THR A 411 -19.45 30.55 3.93
CA THR A 411 -19.10 31.63 3.01
C THR A 411 -17.74 32.23 3.34
N VAL A 412 -16.86 32.29 2.35
CA VAL A 412 -15.57 32.95 2.43
C VAL A 412 -15.74 34.44 2.13
N THR A 413 -15.37 35.29 3.08
CA THR A 413 -15.34 36.74 2.90
C THR A 413 -13.91 37.25 3.01
N ILE A 414 -13.43 37.96 1.99
CA ILE A 414 -12.11 38.60 1.98
C ILE A 414 -12.32 40.10 2.09
N SER A 415 -11.92 40.67 3.23
CA SER A 415 -12.10 42.09 3.53
C SER A 415 -10.83 42.66 4.15
N ASN A 416 -10.33 43.77 3.59
CA ASN A 416 -9.11 44.45 4.06
C ASN A 416 -7.89 43.53 4.20
N GLY A 417 -7.75 42.54 3.31
CA GLY A 417 -6.65 41.57 3.34
C GLY A 417 -6.78 40.46 4.39
N MET A 418 -7.89 40.43 5.14
CA MET A 418 -8.22 39.36 6.08
C MET A 418 -9.26 38.41 5.47
N VAL A 419 -9.12 37.13 5.77
CA VAL A 419 -10.04 36.06 5.32
C VAL A 419 -10.95 35.69 6.49
N TYR A 420 -12.24 35.62 6.21
CA TYR A 420 -13.27 35.16 7.13
C TYR A 420 -14.01 33.96 6.55
N ILE A 421 -14.28 32.97 7.38
CA ILE A 421 -15.18 31.85 7.10
C ILE A 421 -16.44 32.10 7.92
N ASP A 422 -17.51 32.49 7.24
CA ASP A 422 -18.68 33.14 7.83
C ASP A 422 -18.28 34.32 8.73
N ASN A 423 -18.37 34.15 10.06
CA ASN A 423 -18.01 35.17 11.04
C ASN A 423 -16.65 34.92 11.72
N ALA A 424 -15.98 33.80 11.42
CA ALA A 424 -14.71 33.43 12.02
C ALA A 424 -13.53 33.95 11.19
N MET A 425 -12.60 34.66 11.81
CA MET A 425 -11.40 35.16 11.15
C MET A 425 -10.34 34.06 11.08
N VAL A 426 -9.72 33.89 9.91
CA VAL A 426 -8.54 33.03 9.77
C VAL A 426 -7.33 33.78 10.33
N ILE A 427 -6.83 33.32 11.48
CA ILE A 427 -5.70 33.95 12.19
C ILE A 427 -4.35 33.34 11.83
N PHE A 428 -4.35 32.11 11.30
CA PHE A 428 -3.17 31.48 10.74
C PHE A 428 -3.62 30.54 9.61
N ALA A 429 -3.11 30.73 8.40
CA ALA A 429 -3.53 29.97 7.23
C ALA A 429 -2.44 28.98 6.78
N ASP A 430 -2.83 28.02 5.94
CA ASP A 430 -1.92 27.19 5.13
C ASP A 430 -0.98 26.28 5.94
N LEU A 431 -1.47 25.69 7.05
CA LEU A 431 -0.77 24.57 7.68
C LEU A 431 -0.96 23.31 6.82
N VAL A 432 0.06 22.95 6.05
CA VAL A 432 0.02 21.82 5.13
C VAL A 432 0.10 20.50 5.90
N ALA A 433 -0.84 19.60 5.61
CA ALA A 433 -0.90 18.23 6.10
C ALA A 433 -0.74 17.22 4.95
N ASP A 434 -0.35 15.98 5.25
CA ASP A 434 -0.23 14.90 4.27
C ASP A 434 -1.57 14.58 3.59
N ASN A 435 -2.67 14.77 4.31
CA ASN A 435 -4.03 14.53 3.83
C ASN A 435 -4.86 15.81 3.66
N GLY A 436 -4.25 17.01 3.65
CA GLY A 436 -5.02 18.24 3.51
C GLY A 436 -4.35 19.54 3.95
N VAL A 437 -5.17 20.50 4.38
CA VAL A 437 -4.74 21.82 4.87
C VAL A 437 -5.49 22.18 6.15
N VAL A 438 -4.84 22.85 7.10
CA VAL A 438 -5.46 23.42 8.28
C VAL A 438 -5.37 24.95 8.25
N HIS A 439 -6.51 25.61 8.48
CA HIS A 439 -6.61 27.06 8.70
C HIS A 439 -7.11 27.30 10.12
N VAL A 440 -6.32 27.99 10.93
CA VAL A 440 -6.67 28.30 12.32
C VAL A 440 -7.62 29.48 12.35
N ILE A 441 -8.74 29.35 13.07
CA ILE A 441 -9.79 30.37 13.18
C ILE A 441 -10.02 30.80 14.64
N ASP A 442 -10.56 32.01 14.82
CA ASP A 442 -10.80 32.64 16.13
C ASP A 442 -12.23 32.46 16.68
N ALA A 443 -13.13 31.82 15.92
CA ALA A 443 -14.50 31.52 16.35
C ALA A 443 -14.93 30.13 15.90
N VAL A 444 -15.87 29.51 16.63
CA VAL A 444 -16.48 28.22 16.27
C VAL A 444 -17.58 28.45 15.22
N LEU A 445 -17.52 27.72 14.11
CA LEU A 445 -18.55 27.71 13.06
C LEU A 445 -19.76 26.89 13.53
N LEU A 446 -20.93 27.54 13.56
CA LEU A 446 -22.19 26.91 13.97
C LEU A 446 -23.10 26.74 12.73
N PRO A 447 -23.57 25.53 12.42
CA PRO A 447 -24.45 25.33 11.27
C PRO A 447 -25.74 26.15 11.39
N ASN A 448 -26.17 26.79 10.29
CA ASN A 448 -27.39 27.60 10.24
C ASN A 448 -28.69 26.81 10.56
N ASN A 449 -28.58 25.48 10.58
CA ASN A 449 -29.61 24.47 10.82
C ASN A 449 -29.45 23.75 12.17
N THR A 450 -28.50 24.15 13.03
CA THR A 450 -28.67 23.91 14.47
C THR A 450 -29.75 24.86 14.97
N SER A 451 -30.99 24.49 14.69
CA SER A 451 -32.02 24.68 15.71
C SER A 451 -31.40 24.07 16.96
N ILE A 452 -31.02 24.91 17.93
CA ILE A 452 -31.06 24.45 19.30
C ILE A 452 -32.53 24.11 19.48
N ILE A 453 -32.90 22.86 19.18
CA ILE A 453 -34.14 22.31 19.67
C ILE A 453 -33.83 22.23 21.15
N ASP A 454 -34.13 23.33 21.84
CA ASP A 454 -34.57 23.27 23.21
C ASP A 454 -35.72 22.26 23.21
N ASN A 455 -35.37 20.98 23.39
CA ASN A 455 -36.32 19.89 23.58
C ASN A 455 -37.08 20.05 24.91
N THR A 456 -37.02 21.24 25.52
CA THR A 456 -37.93 21.75 26.53
C THR A 456 -38.98 22.70 25.95
N ILE A 457 -39.43 22.51 24.69
CA ILE A 457 -40.81 22.88 24.35
C ILE A 457 -41.76 21.90 25.04
N MET A 458 -41.87 22.08 26.36
CA MET A 458 -43.10 21.87 27.09
C MET A 458 -43.58 23.24 27.60
N ILE A 459 -44.50 23.83 26.83
CA ILE A 459 -45.70 24.49 27.34
C ILE A 459 -45.51 25.88 27.98
N GLU A 460 -46.01 26.92 27.29
CA GLU A 460 -46.66 28.12 27.84
C GLU A 460 -46.10 28.82 29.12
N SER A 461 -44.78 28.84 29.36
CA SER A 461 -44.25 29.36 30.63
C SER A 461 -43.35 30.59 30.53
N ASN A 462 -42.80 30.92 29.36
CA ASN A 462 -41.76 31.95 29.24
C ASN A 462 -42.30 33.39 29.16
N ARG A 463 -43.01 33.82 30.21
CA ARG A 463 -43.57 35.17 30.30
C ARG A 463 -42.48 36.16 30.74
N TYR A 464 -42.20 37.16 29.89
CA TYR A 464 -41.38 38.33 30.24
C TYR A 464 -41.85 38.97 31.55
N LEU A 465 -40.92 39.28 32.45
CA LEU A 465 -41.20 39.95 33.72
C LEU A 465 -40.81 41.42 33.68
N TYR A 466 -39.51 41.73 33.57
CA TYR A 466 -38.97 43.09 33.60
C TYR A 466 -37.56 43.12 32.99
N SER A 467 -37.09 44.30 32.59
CA SER A 467 -35.71 44.51 32.13
C SER A 467 -34.90 45.24 33.19
N VAL A 468 -33.60 44.97 33.26
CA VAL A 468 -32.64 45.76 34.04
C VAL A 468 -31.50 46.30 33.18
N ASN A 469 -30.93 47.44 33.56
CA ASN A 469 -29.71 47.96 32.94
C ASN A 469 -28.46 47.26 33.52
N ILE A 470 -27.28 47.64 33.04
CA ILE A 470 -25.99 47.11 33.52
C ILE A 470 -25.70 47.40 35.01
N LEU A 471 -26.43 48.33 35.62
CA LEU A 471 -26.32 48.67 37.04
C LEU A 471 -27.32 47.89 37.90
N GLY A 472 -28.20 47.08 37.29
CA GLY A 472 -29.24 46.31 37.96
C GLY A 472 -30.55 47.07 38.20
N ASP A 473 -30.67 48.32 37.73
CA ASP A 473 -31.90 49.10 37.88
C ASP A 473 -32.96 48.63 36.90
N ARG A 474 -34.22 48.55 37.35
CA ARG A 474 -35.35 48.23 36.46
C ARG A 474 -35.56 49.33 35.44
N VAL A 475 -35.54 48.98 34.16
CA VAL A 475 -35.72 49.89 33.03
C VAL A 475 -36.83 49.41 32.10
N SER A 476 -37.35 50.33 31.28
CA SER A 476 -38.27 49.96 30.20
C SER A 476 -37.55 49.06 29.19
N LYS A 477 -38.21 47.99 28.75
CA LYS A 477 -37.68 47.08 27.71
C LYS A 477 -37.49 47.71 26.33
N TYR A 478 -37.90 48.97 26.15
CA TYR A 478 -37.81 49.73 24.91
C TYR A 478 -36.81 50.89 24.99
N ILE A 479 -36.10 51.04 26.11
CA ILE A 479 -35.06 52.06 26.26
C ILE A 479 -33.94 51.81 25.24
N ARG A 480 -33.51 52.84 24.53
CA ARG A 480 -32.53 52.75 23.44
C ARG A 480 -31.13 53.15 23.88
N ASP A 481 -30.14 52.88 23.03
CA ASP A 481 -28.73 53.23 23.17
C ASP A 481 -28.05 52.64 24.42
N GLN A 482 -28.57 51.52 24.94
CA GLN A 482 -27.98 50.84 26.08
C GLN A 482 -28.22 49.33 26.09
N ILE A 483 -27.38 48.62 26.84
CA ILE A 483 -27.51 47.18 27.10
C ILE A 483 -28.58 46.98 28.18
N ILE A 484 -29.54 46.11 27.88
CA ILE A 484 -30.56 45.68 28.83
C ILE A 484 -30.57 44.15 28.95
N PHE A 485 -30.97 43.69 30.12
CA PHE A 485 -31.15 42.27 30.46
C PHE A 485 -32.64 42.04 30.71
N ASP A 486 -33.30 41.33 29.80
CA ASP A 486 -34.70 40.94 29.95
C ASP A 486 -34.78 39.70 30.83
N ILE A 487 -35.48 39.82 31.96
CA ILE A 487 -35.66 38.76 32.93
C ILE A 487 -37.02 38.10 32.69
N TYR A 488 -37.02 36.78 32.60
CA TYR A 488 -38.22 35.99 32.39
C TYR A 488 -38.58 35.16 33.62
N LYS A 489 -39.83 34.68 33.66
CA LYS A 489 -40.41 34.00 34.83
C LYS A 489 -39.71 32.67 35.16
N ASP A 490 -39.13 32.03 34.17
CA ASP A 490 -38.33 30.81 34.31
C ASP A 490 -36.89 31.09 34.81
N GLY A 491 -36.53 32.35 35.04
CA GLY A 491 -35.20 32.76 35.48
C GLY A 491 -34.22 32.98 34.33
N SER A 492 -34.64 32.78 33.08
CA SER A 492 -33.80 33.09 31.92
C SER A 492 -33.57 34.60 31.77
N VAL A 493 -32.38 34.96 31.30
CA VAL A 493 -31.92 36.33 31.12
C VAL A 493 -31.43 36.53 29.70
N ILE A 494 -32.11 37.39 28.93
CA ILE A 494 -31.71 37.74 27.57
C ILE A 494 -31.02 39.10 27.57
N LYS A 495 -29.72 39.12 27.27
CA LYS A 495 -28.94 40.35 27.06
C LYS A 495 -29.17 40.86 25.64
N ARG A 496 -29.62 42.10 25.47
CA ARG A 496 -29.69 42.77 24.16
C ARG A 496 -29.25 44.21 24.23
N PHE A 497 -28.58 44.67 23.17
CA PHE A 497 -28.35 46.10 22.94
C PHE A 497 -29.54 46.63 22.14
N ASN A 498 -30.35 47.45 22.79
CA ASN A 498 -31.53 48.00 22.14
C ASN A 498 -31.12 49.30 21.43
N ARG A 499 -30.99 49.23 20.11
CA ARG A 499 -30.64 50.38 19.26
C ARG A 499 -31.76 51.42 19.20
#